data_AF-A0A8S1HMD0-F1
#
_entry.id   AF-A0A8S1HMD0-F1
#
_cell.length_a   1.000
_cell.length_b   1.000
_cell.length_c   1.000
_cell.angle_alpha   90.00
_cell.angle_beta   90.00
_cell.angle_gamma   90.00
#
_symmetry.space_group_name_H-M   'P 1'
#
loop_
_entity.id
_entity.type
_entity.pdbx_description
1 polymer ?
#
loop_
_entity_poly.entity_id
_entity_poly.type
_entity_poly.pdbx_seq_one_letter_code
_entity_poly.pdbx_strand_id
1 'polypeptide(L)'
;MILFPFIFLTILLPSVFALKPKPSLLKKNVENSVTCDFSIHRAGPHGPVISGTSLDDELYYKISCKPLAGHCLQVINCTLSSDEPGFRPFPIIDDNGCSLDDSLYKNVQYRTDFEAGIYNPYPIRFRTTSSKSVVLFCVTSVVPLEDNVCTRRSCQ
;
A
#
# COMPACT_ATOMS: atom_id res chain seq x y z
N MET A 1 -56.97 8.30 -80.19
CA MET A 1 -56.10 9.34 -79.61
C MET A 1 -55.82 8.95 -78.17
N ILE A 2 -54.59 9.12 -77.68
CA ILE A 2 -54.03 8.40 -76.53
C ILE A 2 -54.44 9.03 -75.19
N LEU A 3 -54.73 8.19 -74.18
CA LEU A 3 -54.62 8.54 -72.75
C LEU A 3 -54.42 7.26 -71.89
N PHE A 4 -53.17 6.99 -71.51
CA PHE A 4 -52.82 6.32 -70.24
C PHE A 4 -53.13 7.30 -69.09
N PRO A 5 -53.51 6.88 -67.87
CA PRO A 5 -52.59 6.19 -66.95
C PRO A 5 -53.32 5.15 -66.03
N PHE A 6 -52.77 4.56 -64.96
CA PHE A 6 -51.46 4.59 -64.27
C PHE A 6 -51.03 3.15 -63.93
N ILE A 7 -49.73 2.93 -63.65
CA ILE A 7 -49.24 1.79 -62.88
C ILE A 7 -48.45 2.35 -61.68
N PHE A 8 -48.88 2.04 -60.46
CA PHE A 8 -48.20 2.45 -59.23
C PHE A 8 -46.97 1.56 -58.99
N LEU A 9 -45.78 2.07 -59.32
CA LEU A 9 -44.52 1.39 -59.02
C LEU A 9 -44.05 1.78 -57.61
N THR A 10 -44.28 0.90 -56.63
CA THR A 10 -43.82 1.11 -55.25
C THR A 10 -42.30 0.98 -55.15
N ILE A 11 -41.62 2.12 -54.94
CA ILE A 11 -40.17 2.17 -54.75
C ILE A 11 -39.82 1.68 -53.35
N LEU A 12 -39.18 0.53 -53.23
CA LEU A 12 -38.56 0.04 -52.00
C LEU A 12 -37.21 0.74 -51.80
N LEU A 13 -37.15 1.70 -50.86
CA LEU A 13 -35.87 2.18 -50.34
C LEU A 13 -35.36 1.21 -49.25
N PRO A 14 -34.13 0.68 -49.36
CA PRO A 14 -33.51 -0.05 -48.25
C PRO A 14 -33.11 0.96 -47.15
N SER A 15 -33.69 0.83 -45.97
CA SER A 15 -33.33 1.65 -44.82
C SER A 15 -31.92 1.29 -44.32
N VAL A 16 -30.92 2.08 -44.71
CA VAL A 16 -29.55 1.97 -44.18
C VAL A 16 -29.53 2.55 -42.75
N PHE A 17 -30.00 1.76 -41.78
CA PHE A 17 -29.79 2.03 -40.37
C PHE A 17 -28.32 1.82 -40.00
N ALA A 18 -27.52 2.88 -40.14
CA ALA A 18 -26.15 2.89 -39.65
C ALA A 18 -26.16 2.76 -38.11
N LEU A 19 -25.84 1.57 -37.59
CA LEU A 19 -25.57 1.38 -36.17
C LEU A 19 -24.36 2.25 -35.79
N LYS A 20 -24.60 3.32 -35.04
CA LYS A 20 -23.50 4.05 -34.38
C LYS A 20 -22.80 3.09 -33.42
N PRO A 21 -21.47 2.92 -33.49
CA PRO A 21 -20.76 2.08 -32.53
C PRO A 21 -20.96 2.66 -31.12
N LYS A 22 -21.49 1.82 -30.22
CA LYS A 22 -21.61 2.15 -28.80
C LYS A 22 -20.19 2.40 -28.26
N PRO A 23 -19.91 3.56 -27.62
CA PRO A 23 -18.58 3.80 -27.08
C PRO A 23 -18.23 2.70 -26.09
N SER A 24 -17.14 1.99 -26.32
CA SER A 24 -16.64 1.01 -25.39
C SER A 24 -16.15 1.75 -24.15
N LEU A 25 -16.87 1.55 -23.04
CA LEU A 25 -16.36 1.91 -21.72
C LEU A 25 -15.16 1.01 -21.45
N LEU A 26 -13.98 1.50 -21.83
CA LEU A 26 -12.70 0.88 -21.54
C LEU A 26 -12.56 0.89 -20.02
N LYS A 27 -12.99 -0.21 -19.38
CA LYS A 27 -12.69 -0.52 -17.99
C LYS A 27 -11.17 -0.66 -17.88
N LYS A 28 -10.49 0.48 -17.76
CA LYS A 28 -9.13 0.54 -17.25
C LYS A 28 -9.24 0.00 -15.84
N ASN A 29 -8.84 -1.25 -15.67
CA ASN A 29 -8.72 -1.86 -14.36
C ASN A 29 -7.53 -1.13 -13.72
N VAL A 30 -7.82 -0.04 -13.00
CA VAL A 30 -6.78 0.70 -12.30
C VAL A 30 -6.38 -0.18 -11.13
N GLU A 31 -5.16 -0.70 -11.21
CA GLU A 31 -4.56 -1.50 -10.15
C GLU A 31 -4.27 -0.59 -8.95
N ASN A 32 -5.32 -0.34 -8.16
CA ASN A 32 -5.30 0.54 -6.99
C ASN A 32 -4.58 -0.10 -5.78
N SER A 33 -4.03 -1.30 -5.93
CA SER A 33 -3.31 -2.05 -4.90
C SER A 33 -1.81 -2.04 -5.17
N VAL A 34 -1.05 -1.31 -4.37
CA VAL A 34 0.41 -1.37 -4.38
C VAL A 34 0.89 -2.62 -3.62
N THR A 35 1.78 -3.40 -4.23
CA THR A 35 2.48 -4.48 -3.52
C THR A 35 3.56 -3.89 -2.63
N CYS A 36 3.63 -4.32 -1.37
CA CYS A 36 4.70 -3.97 -0.43
C CYS A 36 5.33 -5.23 0.18
N ASP A 37 6.65 -5.23 0.26
CA ASP A 37 7.46 -6.24 0.92
C ASP A 37 7.90 -5.76 2.30
N PHE A 38 7.91 -6.67 3.27
CA PHE A 38 8.37 -6.42 4.63
C PHE A 38 9.62 -7.27 4.91
N SER A 39 10.66 -6.66 5.50
CA SER A 39 11.91 -7.35 5.83
C SER A 39 12.53 -6.82 7.12
N ILE A 40 13.30 -7.66 7.82
CA ILE A 40 14.01 -7.31 9.05
C ILE A 40 15.51 -7.39 8.75
N HIS A 41 16.24 -6.32 9.03
CA HIS A 41 17.67 -6.22 8.81
C HIS A 41 18.42 -6.09 10.14
N ARG A 42 19.59 -6.73 10.27
CA ARG A 42 20.49 -6.51 11.42
C ARG A 42 21.19 -5.14 11.31
N ALA A 43 21.28 -4.42 12.42
CA ALA A 43 21.92 -3.12 12.64
C ALA A 43 21.42 -1.91 11.83
N GLY A 44 20.86 -2.08 10.63
CA GLY A 44 20.43 -0.93 9.83
C GLY A 44 19.86 -1.26 8.45
N PRO A 45 19.45 -0.24 7.68
CA PRO A 45 18.70 -0.40 6.43
C PRO A 45 19.45 -1.07 5.28
N HIS A 46 20.78 -1.20 5.42
CA HIS A 46 21.68 -1.86 4.47
C HIS A 46 22.29 -3.15 5.05
N GLY A 47 21.87 -3.57 6.26
CA GLY A 47 22.34 -4.78 6.90
C GLY A 47 21.78 -6.05 6.25
N PRO A 48 22.27 -7.24 6.63
CA PRO A 48 21.75 -8.50 6.14
C PRO A 48 20.31 -8.72 6.62
N VAL A 49 19.46 -9.28 5.75
CA VAL A 49 18.10 -9.70 6.12
C VAL A 49 18.19 -10.91 7.05
N ILE A 50 17.40 -10.89 8.12
CA ILE A 50 17.37 -11.95 9.15
C ILE A 50 15.94 -12.38 9.47
N SER A 51 15.79 -13.61 9.97
CA SER A 51 14.54 -14.17 10.52
C SER A 51 14.61 -14.41 12.04
N GLY A 52 15.77 -14.17 12.66
CA GLY A 52 16.02 -14.39 14.09
C GLY A 52 17.23 -13.59 14.56
N THR A 53 17.25 -13.25 15.85
CA THR A 53 18.10 -12.20 16.42
C THR A 53 18.42 -12.50 17.90
N SER A 54 19.41 -11.79 18.47
CA SER A 54 19.67 -11.77 19.91
C SER A 54 19.05 -10.52 20.57
N LEU A 55 19.05 -10.43 21.90
CA LEU A 55 18.60 -9.21 22.61
C LEU A 55 19.66 -8.10 22.59
N ASP A 56 20.89 -8.41 22.15
CA ASP A 56 22.03 -7.50 22.05
C ASP A 56 22.29 -7.05 20.58
N ASP A 57 21.48 -7.54 19.63
CA ASP A 57 21.45 -7.08 18.24
C ASP A 57 20.70 -5.74 18.15
N GLU A 58 21.08 -4.86 17.22
CA GLU A 58 20.21 -3.76 16.78
C GLU A 58 19.42 -4.19 15.53
N LEU A 59 18.20 -3.68 15.33
CA LEU A 59 17.31 -4.06 14.23
C LEU A 59 16.80 -2.86 13.42
N TYR A 60 16.56 -3.11 12.13
CA TYR A 60 15.83 -2.22 11.25
C TYR A 60 14.70 -2.98 10.53
N TYR A 61 13.46 -2.64 10.86
CA TYR A 61 12.29 -3.12 10.15
C TYR A 61 12.09 -2.26 8.90
N LYS A 62 12.00 -2.90 7.73
CA LYS A 62 11.92 -2.24 6.42
C LYS A 62 10.60 -2.56 5.73
N ILE A 63 9.93 -1.52 5.26
CA ILE A 63 8.74 -1.60 4.40
C ILE A 63 9.13 -1.00 3.05
N SER A 64 9.04 -1.79 1.98
CA SER A 64 9.39 -1.38 0.62
C SER A 64 8.24 -1.66 -0.32
N CYS A 65 7.69 -0.63 -0.95
CA CYS A 65 6.55 -0.74 -1.84
C CYS A 65 6.95 -0.53 -3.31
N LYS A 66 6.21 -1.13 -4.25
CA LYS A 66 6.38 -0.83 -5.67
C LYS A 66 5.98 0.64 -5.94
N PRO A 67 6.82 1.44 -6.63
CA PRO A 67 6.49 2.83 -6.91
C PRO A 67 5.20 2.99 -7.73
N LEU A 68 4.34 3.92 -7.31
CA LEU A 68 3.14 4.34 -8.00
C LEU A 68 3.25 5.83 -8.36
N ALA A 69 3.14 6.16 -9.64
CA ALA A 69 3.33 7.54 -10.11
C ALA A 69 2.35 8.52 -9.43
N GLY A 70 2.86 9.68 -8.98
CA GLY A 70 2.08 10.72 -8.32
C GLY A 70 1.64 10.39 -6.89
N HIS A 71 2.18 9.34 -6.27
CA HIS A 71 1.85 8.91 -4.91
C HIS A 71 3.10 8.66 -4.07
N CYS A 72 2.93 8.43 -2.77
CA CYS A 72 3.95 7.92 -1.86
C CYS A 72 3.36 7.03 -0.75
N LEU A 73 4.23 6.23 -0.12
CA LEU A 73 3.96 5.42 1.05
C LEU A 73 3.88 6.28 2.32
N GLN A 74 2.83 6.00 3.11
CA GLN A 74 2.70 6.41 4.50
C GLN A 74 2.49 5.17 5.39
N VAL A 75 3.29 5.03 6.45
CA VAL A 75 2.99 4.13 7.56
C VAL A 75 2.00 4.86 8.47
N ILE A 76 0.86 4.22 8.75
CA ILE A 76 -0.20 4.80 9.57
C ILE A 76 0.13 4.55 11.04
N ASN A 77 0.17 3.29 11.47
CA ASN A 77 0.54 2.88 12.82
C ASN A 77 1.17 1.47 12.81
N CYS A 78 1.78 1.06 13.92
CA CYS A 78 2.35 -0.28 14.09
C CYS A 78 2.14 -0.82 15.51
N THR A 79 1.97 -2.14 15.60
CA THR A 79 1.78 -2.89 16.84
C THR A 79 2.73 -4.09 16.91
N LEU A 80 3.04 -4.52 18.13
CA LEU A 80 3.70 -5.79 18.43
C LEU A 80 2.73 -6.77 19.07
N SER A 81 2.77 -8.04 18.67
CA SER A 81 2.11 -9.14 19.37
C SER A 81 3.02 -10.36 19.47
N SER A 82 2.64 -11.32 20.30
CA SER A 82 3.07 -12.70 20.11
C SER A 82 2.31 -13.33 18.94
N ASP A 83 2.77 -14.49 18.47
CA ASP A 83 2.01 -15.42 17.61
C ASP A 83 1.03 -16.30 18.42
N GLU A 84 1.02 -16.18 19.76
CA GLU A 84 0.07 -16.88 20.62
C GLU A 84 -1.38 -16.38 20.45
N PRO A 85 -2.38 -17.30 20.31
CA PRO A 85 -3.79 -16.93 20.18
C PRO A 85 -4.31 -16.10 21.37
N GLY A 86 -5.05 -15.02 21.06
CA GLY A 86 -5.63 -14.15 22.08
C GLY A 86 -4.64 -13.17 22.73
N PHE A 87 -3.36 -13.18 22.33
CA PHE A 87 -2.40 -12.18 22.78
C PHE A 87 -2.79 -10.79 22.27
N ARG A 88 -2.99 -9.82 23.18
CA ARG A 88 -3.37 -8.45 22.82
C ARG A 88 -2.18 -7.71 22.20
N PRO A 89 -2.29 -7.13 21.00
CA PRO A 89 -1.23 -6.31 20.43
C PRO A 89 -0.98 -5.03 21.25
N PHE A 90 0.28 -4.64 21.37
CA PHE A 90 0.73 -3.40 21.98
C PHE A 90 1.11 -2.40 20.87
N PRO A 91 0.56 -1.18 20.85
CA PRO A 91 0.97 -0.18 19.88
C PRO A 91 2.40 0.31 20.19
N ILE A 92 3.20 0.50 19.15
CA ILE A 92 4.57 1.03 19.24
C ILE A 92 4.79 2.26 18.36
N ILE A 93 4.00 2.40 17.29
CA ILE A 93 3.96 3.58 16.43
C ILE A 93 2.51 4.08 16.42
N ASP A 94 2.31 5.36 16.71
CA ASP A 94 1.01 6.05 16.69
C ASP A 94 0.50 6.32 15.27
N ASP A 95 -0.70 6.87 15.14
CA ASP A 95 -1.32 7.18 13.84
C ASP A 95 -0.60 8.27 13.01
N ASN A 96 0.47 8.88 13.55
CA ASN A 96 1.30 9.88 12.89
C ASN A 96 2.65 9.33 12.40
N GLY A 97 2.95 8.05 12.64
CA GLY A 97 4.27 7.48 12.36
C GLY A 97 5.29 7.74 13.49
N CYS A 98 4.83 8.18 14.66
CA CYS A 98 5.68 8.54 15.80
C CYS A 98 5.73 7.42 16.83
N SER A 99 6.88 7.25 17.46
CA SER A 99 7.06 6.20 18.47
C SER A 99 6.31 6.52 19.75
N LEU A 100 5.73 5.48 20.34
CA LEU A 100 5.17 5.51 21.68
C LEU A 100 6.22 5.14 22.76
N ASP A 101 7.38 4.64 22.35
CA ASP A 101 8.55 4.41 23.20
C ASP A 101 9.83 4.59 22.38
N ASP A 102 10.34 5.82 22.35
CA ASP A 102 11.56 6.18 21.62
C ASP A 102 12.84 5.49 22.16
N SER A 103 12.79 4.80 23.30
CA SER A 103 13.91 4.00 23.80
C SER A 103 13.98 2.63 23.13
N LEU A 104 12.83 2.07 22.72
CA LEU A 104 12.71 0.76 22.10
C LEU A 104 12.48 0.81 20.59
N TYR A 105 11.73 1.79 20.08
CA TYR A 105 11.43 1.92 18.65
C TYR A 105 11.59 3.39 18.27
N LYS A 106 12.26 3.70 17.16
CA LYS A 106 12.36 5.09 16.67
C LYS A 106 11.18 5.42 15.77
N ASN A 107 10.84 6.71 15.71
CA ASN A 107 9.93 7.30 14.72
C ASN A 107 10.17 6.72 13.31
N VAL A 108 9.10 6.56 12.51
CA VAL A 108 9.19 6.02 11.16
C VAL A 108 10.07 6.94 10.29
N GLN A 109 11.14 6.37 9.75
CA GLN A 109 12.05 7.05 8.85
C GLN A 109 11.72 6.67 7.41
N TYR A 110 11.68 7.66 6.52
CA TYR A 110 11.43 7.45 5.10
C TYR A 110 12.68 7.78 4.31
N ARG A 111 13.17 6.80 3.54
CA ARG A 111 14.41 6.93 2.76
C ARG A 111 14.12 7.26 1.30
N THR A 112 12.93 6.94 0.82
CA THR A 112 12.37 7.34 -0.48
C THR A 112 10.87 7.55 -0.33
N ASP A 113 10.17 7.88 -1.42
CA ASP A 113 8.71 7.94 -1.41
C ASP A 113 8.04 6.58 -1.17
N PHE A 114 8.73 5.46 -1.38
CA PHE A 114 8.19 4.10 -1.25
C PHE A 114 8.99 3.17 -0.32
N GLU A 115 9.99 3.70 0.39
CA GLU A 115 10.77 2.98 1.41
C GLU A 115 10.64 3.68 2.77
N ALA A 116 10.06 2.96 3.72
CA ALA A 116 9.97 3.35 5.13
C ALA A 116 10.70 2.33 6.02
N GLY A 117 11.06 2.73 7.23
CA GLY A 117 11.54 1.79 8.24
C GLY A 117 11.57 2.33 9.65
N ILE A 118 11.71 1.40 10.59
CA ILE A 118 11.64 1.61 12.03
C ILE A 118 12.90 1.01 12.65
N TYR A 119 13.65 1.83 13.38
CA TYR A 119 14.85 1.38 14.09
C TYR A 119 14.47 0.84 15.47
N ASN A 120 15.03 -0.29 15.86
CA ASN A 120 14.83 -0.90 17.18
C ASN A 120 16.22 -1.22 17.77
N PRO A 121 16.77 -0.38 18.66
CA PRO A 121 18.10 -0.59 19.22
C PRO A 121 18.14 -1.76 20.23
N TYR A 122 16.99 -2.16 20.79
CA TYR A 122 16.89 -3.22 21.78
C TYR A 122 15.70 -4.16 21.47
N PRO A 123 15.95 -5.33 20.86
CA PRO A 123 14.93 -6.33 20.59
C PRO A 123 14.24 -6.78 21.87
N ILE A 124 12.91 -6.86 21.84
CA ILE A 124 12.11 -7.26 22.99
C ILE A 124 11.68 -8.72 22.88
N ARG A 125 11.32 -9.31 24.03
CA ARG A 125 10.56 -10.55 24.09
C ARG A 125 9.44 -10.41 25.11
N PHE A 126 8.28 -10.98 24.82
CA PHE A 126 7.21 -11.05 25.81
C PHE A 126 7.60 -12.03 26.92
N ARG A 127 7.42 -11.62 28.18
CA ARG A 127 7.81 -12.43 29.36
C ARG A 127 6.75 -13.47 29.75
N THR A 128 5.51 -13.24 29.36
CA THR A 128 4.33 -14.02 29.75
C THR A 128 3.92 -15.07 28.73
N THR A 129 4.64 -15.16 27.61
CA THR A 129 4.36 -16.08 26.50
C THR A 129 5.31 -17.27 26.57
N SER A 130 4.82 -18.44 26.15
CA SER A 130 5.65 -19.62 25.88
C SER A 130 6.44 -19.48 24.57
N SER A 131 5.86 -18.76 23.60
CA SER A 131 6.51 -18.41 22.35
C SER A 131 7.67 -17.42 22.54
N LYS A 132 8.68 -17.57 21.67
CA LYS A 132 9.83 -16.68 21.52
C LYS A 132 9.68 -15.73 20.32
N SER A 133 8.60 -15.86 19.55
CA SER A 133 8.31 -15.02 18.40
C SER A 133 7.78 -13.65 18.83
N VAL A 134 8.16 -12.62 18.09
CA VAL A 134 7.52 -11.31 18.13
C VAL A 134 7.04 -10.97 16.72
N VAL A 135 5.76 -10.70 16.58
CA VAL A 135 5.11 -10.30 15.34
C VAL A 135 4.99 -8.79 15.34
N LEU A 136 5.59 -8.12 14.36
CA LEU A 136 5.38 -6.70 14.12
C LEU A 136 4.38 -6.55 12.96
N PHE A 137 3.29 -5.84 13.22
CA PHE A 137 2.24 -5.56 12.24
C PHE A 137 2.12 -4.05 12.06
N CYS A 138 2.17 -3.56 10.83
CA CYS A 138 1.95 -2.15 10.50
C CYS A 138 0.79 -1.99 9.53
N VAL A 139 0.00 -0.94 9.72
CA VAL A 139 -0.96 -0.46 8.72
C VAL A 139 -0.26 0.57 7.84
N THR A 140 -0.38 0.44 6.53
CA THR A 140 0.17 1.38 5.55
C THR A 140 -0.92 1.91 4.62
N SER A 141 -0.65 3.08 4.03
CA SER A 141 -1.46 3.71 3.00
C SER A 141 -0.56 4.22 1.88
N VAL A 142 -1.12 4.39 0.68
CA VAL A 142 -0.46 5.05 -0.44
C VAL A 142 -1.30 6.28 -0.78
N VAL A 143 -0.71 7.46 -0.59
CA VAL A 143 -1.39 8.77 -0.68
C VAL A 143 -0.85 9.56 -1.87
N PRO A 144 -1.64 10.45 -2.50
CA PRO A 144 -1.13 11.35 -3.55
C PRO A 144 0.01 12.25 -3.03
N LEU A 145 0.91 12.66 -3.93
CA LEU A 145 1.88 13.71 -3.65
C LEU A 145 1.19 15.09 -3.66
N GLU A 146 1.61 15.97 -2.76
CA GLU A 146 1.20 17.38 -2.71
C GLU A 146 2.35 18.22 -3.29
N ASP A 147 2.10 18.99 -4.35
CA ASP A 147 3.13 19.78 -5.06
C ASP A 147 4.40 18.98 -5.49
N ASN A 148 4.23 17.68 -5.79
CA ASN A 148 5.29 16.68 -6.06
C ASN A 148 6.15 16.31 -4.85
N VAL A 149 5.71 16.62 -3.63
CA VAL A 149 6.35 16.25 -2.36
C VAL A 149 5.46 15.26 -1.62
N CYS A 150 6.08 14.27 -0.96
CA CYS A 150 5.36 13.40 -0.05
C CYS A 150 5.20 14.10 1.32
N THR A 151 4.07 14.78 1.52
CA THR A 151 3.71 15.35 2.82
C THR A 151 3.51 14.22 3.83
N ARG A 152 4.36 14.20 4.86
CA ARG A 152 4.30 13.23 5.96
C ARG A 152 4.14 13.96 7.27
N ARG A 153 3.45 13.33 8.21
CA ARG A 153 3.29 13.89 9.56
C ARG A 153 4.64 13.88 10.27
N SER A 154 4.89 14.89 11.08
CA SER A 154 6.13 15.06 11.85
C SER A 154 5.90 14.76 13.32
N CYS A 155 6.88 14.13 13.93
CA CYS A 155 6.93 13.92 15.38
C CYS A 155 7.50 15.18 16.06
N GLN A 156 6.93 15.54 17.21
CA GLN A 156 7.28 16.73 17.99
C GLN A 156 8.34 16.42 19.06
#